data_AF-A0A7S1DFV4-F1
#
_entry.id   AF-A0A7S1DFV4-F1
#
_cell.length_a   1.000
_cell.length_b   1.000
_cell.length_c   1.000
_cell.angle_alpha   90.00
_cell.angle_beta   90.00
_cell.angle_gamma   90.00
#
_symmetry.space_group_name_H-M   'P 1'
#
loop_
_entity.id
_entity.type
_entity.pdbx_description
1 polymer ?
#
loop_
_entity_poly.entity_id
_entity_poly.type
_entity_poly.pdbx_seq_one_letter_code
_entity_poly.pdbx_strand_id
1 'polypeptide(L)'
;DWTVRMWAREEEGGKFTAAGKLDVDHAAWVMSLCFISKRECEECGIMVGPMLVTGSGDKTVKVLVADQEAEGGLKVAATLHGHTDIVVHVCAARKPYAGYLLLASAAVDWTVKIWRSEKPGDPCSGWVCESQLMDATSGGRLGTPVDFHPTMPECVVSAYRQVVKVWRLVPGEADVDVVAGAEL
;
A
#
# COMPACT_ATOMS: atom_id res chain seq x y z
N ASP A 1 18.83 7.36 -4.81
CA ASP A 1 19.68 6.18 -5.03
C ASP A 1 18.91 4.86 -4.90
N TRP A 2 17.57 4.88 -5.11
CA TRP A 2 16.69 3.69 -5.02
C TRP A 2 16.57 3.07 -3.61
N THR A 3 17.04 3.77 -2.58
CA THR A 3 17.16 3.18 -1.25
C THR A 3 16.21 3.85 -0.28
N VAL A 4 15.72 3.06 0.67
CA VAL A 4 14.99 3.59 1.82
C VAL A 4 15.99 3.79 2.94
N ARG A 5 15.90 4.92 3.62
CA ARG A 5 16.76 5.25 4.76
C ARG A 5 15.91 5.36 6.01
N MET A 6 16.49 4.95 7.13
CA MET A 6 15.83 4.95 8.42
C MET A 6 16.53 5.92 9.35
N TRP A 7 15.74 6.64 10.14
CA TRP A 7 16.23 7.52 11.19
C TRP A 7 15.54 7.17 12.50
N ALA A 8 16.32 7.09 13.58
CA ALA A 8 15.83 6.86 14.93
C ALA A 8 15.85 8.17 15.72
N ARG A 9 14.85 8.35 16.59
CA ARG A 9 14.79 9.48 17.51
C ARG A 9 15.66 9.16 18.73
N GLU A 10 16.59 10.05 19.04
CA GLU A 10 17.39 10.01 20.27
C GLU A 10 16.47 10.18 21.49
N GLU A 11 16.69 9.38 22.55
CA GLU A 11 15.87 9.40 23.77
C GLU A 11 15.92 10.77 24.46
N GLU A 12 17.10 11.40 24.49
CA GLU A 12 17.31 12.72 25.05
C GLU A 12 17.47 13.75 23.92
N GLY A 13 16.77 14.89 24.02
CA GLY A 13 16.92 16.00 23.08
C GLY A 13 16.13 15.89 21.77
N GLY A 14 15.53 14.74 21.46
CA GLY A 14 14.55 14.58 20.38
C GLY A 14 15.08 14.74 18.95
N LYS A 15 16.41 14.71 18.78
CA LYS A 15 17.07 14.71 17.47
C LYS A 15 16.87 13.36 16.77
N PHE A 16 16.88 13.37 15.44
CA PHE A 16 16.89 12.14 14.64
C PHE A 16 18.29 11.86 14.08
N THR A 17 18.76 10.63 14.21
CA THR A 17 20.04 10.16 13.64
C THR A 17 19.80 9.03 12.65
N ALA A 18 20.67 8.92 11.66
CA ALA A 18 20.60 7.84 10.67
C ALA A 18 20.77 6.49 11.40
N ALA A 19 19.75 5.65 11.32
CA ALA A 19 19.69 4.36 11.99
C ALA A 19 20.05 3.20 11.04
N GLY A 20 19.90 3.41 9.73
CA GLY A 20 20.23 2.40 8.75
C GLY A 20 19.76 2.75 7.34
N LYS A 21 20.12 1.87 6.42
CA LYS A 21 19.68 1.85 5.04
C LYS A 21 18.99 0.52 4.81
N LEU A 22 17.85 0.55 4.15
CA LEU A 22 17.10 -0.64 3.79
C LEU A 22 17.24 -0.86 2.29
N ASP A 23 17.71 -2.06 1.93
CA ASP A 23 17.61 -2.53 0.56
C ASP A 23 16.20 -3.10 0.35
N VAL A 24 15.42 -2.39 -0.45
CA VAL A 24 14.06 -2.79 -0.79
C VAL A 24 14.00 -3.51 -2.13
N ASP A 25 15.16 -3.78 -2.75
CA ASP A 25 15.29 -4.55 -4.00
C ASP A 25 14.47 -3.96 -5.16
N HIS A 26 14.32 -2.64 -5.19
CA HIS A 26 13.69 -1.93 -6.30
C HIS A 26 14.71 -1.58 -7.39
N ALA A 27 14.31 -1.72 -8.66
CA ALA A 27 15.15 -1.41 -9.83
C ALA A 27 15.07 0.07 -10.26
N ALA A 28 14.32 0.90 -9.52
CA ALA A 28 14.14 2.32 -9.79
C ALA A 28 13.81 3.11 -8.50
N TRP A 29 13.47 4.40 -8.63
CA TRP A 29 13.17 5.25 -7.47
C TRP A 29 11.93 4.74 -6.74
N VAL A 30 12.06 4.59 -5.43
CA VAL A 30 10.94 4.40 -4.50
C VAL A 30 10.21 5.73 -4.40
N MET A 31 8.95 5.75 -4.83
CA MET A 31 8.13 6.96 -4.88
C MET A 31 7.29 7.13 -3.62
N SER A 32 6.89 6.02 -3.00
CA SER A 32 6.01 6.02 -1.84
C SER A 32 6.30 4.82 -0.94
N LEU A 33 6.05 5.01 0.35
CA LEU A 33 6.17 3.98 1.37
C LEU A 33 5.03 4.09 2.38
N CYS A 34 4.61 2.96 2.94
CA CYS A 34 3.58 2.87 3.97
C CYS A 34 4.02 1.87 5.05
N PHE A 35 4.14 2.34 6.30
CA PHE A 35 4.39 1.48 7.45
C PHE A 35 3.10 0.95 8.03
N ILE A 36 3.09 -0.34 8.33
CA ILE A 36 1.98 -1.02 8.98
C ILE A 36 2.51 -1.58 10.30
N SER A 37 2.13 -0.93 11.39
CA SER A 37 2.53 -1.34 12.75
C SER A 37 1.93 -2.69 13.12
N LYS A 38 2.67 -3.46 13.93
CA LYS A 38 2.18 -4.68 14.56
C LYS A 38 0.96 -4.36 15.42
N ARG A 39 -0.18 -4.99 15.15
CA ARG A 39 -1.42 -4.88 15.95
C ARG A 39 -2.27 -6.13 15.82
N GLU A 40 -3.02 -6.45 16.86
CA GLU A 40 -4.09 -7.44 16.80
C GLU A 40 -5.39 -6.74 16.41
N CYS A 41 -6.12 -7.29 15.43
CA CYS A 41 -7.45 -6.81 15.11
C CYS A 41 -8.44 -7.37 16.13
N GLU A 42 -9.02 -6.52 16.98
CA GLU A 42 -9.96 -6.93 18.04
C GLU A 42 -11.18 -7.70 17.51
N GLU A 43 -11.63 -7.41 16.29
CA GLU A 43 -12.84 -8.02 15.70
C GLU A 43 -12.63 -9.46 15.20
N CYS A 44 -11.43 -9.76 14.67
CA CYS A 44 -11.15 -11.07 14.05
C CYS A 44 -9.96 -11.82 14.66
N GLY A 45 -9.26 -11.25 15.66
CA GLY A 45 -8.09 -11.83 16.31
C GLY A 45 -6.84 -11.93 15.42
N ILE A 46 -6.86 -11.32 14.23
CA ILE A 46 -5.76 -11.43 13.28
C ILE A 46 -4.67 -10.43 13.61
N MET A 47 -3.44 -10.93 13.71
CA MET A 47 -2.24 -10.11 13.82
C MET A 47 -1.88 -9.51 12.46
N VAL A 48 -1.80 -8.18 12.41
CA VAL A 48 -1.37 -7.42 11.24
C VAL A 48 0.00 -6.81 11.54
N GLY A 49 0.95 -6.96 10.60
CA GLY A 49 2.28 -6.34 10.71
C GLY A 49 3.19 -6.98 11.78
N PRO A 50 4.41 -6.44 11.98
CA PRO A 50 4.95 -5.24 11.35
C PRO A 50 5.38 -5.50 9.91
N MET A 51 5.06 -4.58 9.01
CA MET A 51 5.48 -4.65 7.61
C MET A 51 5.62 -3.25 7.00
N LEU A 52 6.38 -3.17 5.91
CA LEU A 52 6.59 -1.99 5.08
C LEU A 52 6.12 -2.29 3.67
N VAL A 53 5.37 -1.37 3.08
CA VAL A 53 4.95 -1.45 1.67
C VAL A 53 5.62 -0.32 0.91
N THR A 54 6.16 -0.61 -0.26
CA THR A 54 6.86 0.38 -1.10
C THR A 54 6.33 0.34 -2.53
N GLY A 55 6.13 1.51 -3.14
CA GLY A 55 5.80 1.68 -4.56
C GLY A 55 6.97 2.35 -5.29
N SER A 56 7.26 1.90 -6.51
CA SER A 56 8.45 2.30 -7.24
C SER A 56 8.21 2.61 -8.72
N GLY A 57 9.15 3.35 -9.30
CA GLY A 57 9.25 3.58 -10.75
C GLY A 57 9.57 2.34 -11.57
N ASP A 58 9.90 1.22 -10.94
CA ASP A 58 10.02 -0.09 -11.61
C ASP A 58 8.66 -0.77 -11.84
N LYS A 59 7.57 -0.06 -11.53
CA LYS A 59 6.18 -0.45 -11.76
C LYS A 59 5.70 -1.55 -10.81
N THR A 60 6.45 -1.82 -9.75
CA THR A 60 6.09 -2.82 -8.74
C THR A 60 5.72 -2.19 -7.41
N VAL A 61 4.91 -2.93 -6.64
CA VAL A 61 4.77 -2.71 -5.20
C VAL A 61 5.47 -3.87 -4.49
N LYS A 62 6.29 -3.58 -3.47
CA LYS A 62 6.91 -4.61 -2.64
C LYS A 62 6.33 -4.57 -1.23
N VAL A 63 6.12 -5.76 -0.68
CA VAL A 63 5.73 -5.97 0.71
C VAL A 63 6.95 -6.55 1.43
N LEU A 64 7.38 -5.87 2.48
CA LEU A 64 8.52 -6.25 3.29
C LEU A 64 8.09 -6.56 4.72
N VAL A 65 8.61 -7.63 5.28
CA VAL A 65 8.27 -8.11 6.63
C VAL A 65 9.53 -8.19 7.48
N ALA A 66 9.35 -8.14 8.80
CA ALA A 66 10.46 -8.25 9.74
C ALA A 66 11.20 -9.58 9.58
N ASP A 67 12.53 -9.50 9.46
CA ASP A 67 13.42 -10.65 9.44
C ASP A 67 14.71 -10.29 10.20
N GLN A 68 15.04 -11.11 11.21
CA GLN A 68 16.22 -10.90 12.05
C GLN A 68 17.53 -11.14 11.31
N GLU A 69 17.51 -11.93 10.24
CA GLU A 69 18.68 -12.28 9.45
C GLU A 69 18.95 -11.27 8.32
N ALA A 70 17.98 -10.41 8.00
CA ALA A 70 18.10 -9.42 6.94
C ALA A 70 18.84 -8.16 7.39
N GLU A 71 19.69 -7.61 6.52
CA GLU A 71 20.33 -6.32 6.75
C GLU A 71 19.25 -5.20 6.80
N GLY A 72 19.16 -4.50 7.94
CA GLY A 72 18.10 -3.52 8.19
C GLY A 72 16.80 -4.12 8.77
N GLY A 73 16.76 -5.41 9.07
CA GLY A 73 15.68 -6.06 9.82
C GLY A 73 14.41 -6.34 9.03
N LEU A 74 14.43 -6.17 7.70
CA LEU A 74 13.29 -6.39 6.81
C LEU A 74 13.74 -7.17 5.58
N LYS A 75 12.91 -8.11 5.11
CA LYS A 75 13.08 -8.78 3.81
C LYS A 75 11.87 -8.59 2.93
N VAL A 76 12.06 -8.70 1.61
CA VAL A 76 10.95 -8.76 0.65
C VAL A 76 10.20 -10.07 0.83
N ALA A 77 8.92 -9.98 1.19
CA ALA A 77 7.99 -11.11 1.29
C ALA A 77 7.21 -11.33 -0.01
N ALA A 78 6.83 -10.24 -0.69
CA ALA A 78 6.10 -10.30 -1.94
C ALA A 78 6.46 -9.14 -2.87
N THR A 79 6.40 -9.40 -4.18
CA THR A 79 6.47 -8.39 -5.24
C THR A 79 5.19 -8.45 -6.07
N LEU A 80 4.41 -7.39 -6.03
CA LEU A 80 3.12 -7.23 -6.66
C LEU A 80 3.32 -6.67 -8.07
N HIS A 81 2.97 -7.47 -9.06
CA HIS A 81 3.08 -7.13 -10.48
C HIS A 81 1.70 -6.84 -11.06
N GLY A 82 1.62 -5.86 -11.97
CA GLY A 82 0.39 -5.59 -12.70
C GLY A 82 0.22 -4.13 -13.12
N HIS A 83 0.91 -3.19 -12.46
CA HIS A 83 0.98 -1.82 -12.98
C HIS A 83 1.83 -1.76 -14.25
N THR A 84 1.42 -0.93 -15.19
CA THR A 84 2.11 -0.76 -16.49
C THR A 84 2.99 0.47 -16.55
N ASP A 85 2.93 1.32 -15.52
CA ASP A 85 3.74 2.52 -15.33
C ASP A 85 4.10 2.73 -13.85
N ILE A 86 4.84 3.80 -13.55
CA ILE A 86 5.40 4.15 -12.24
C ILE A 86 4.32 4.10 -11.16
N VAL A 87 4.56 3.33 -10.10
CA VAL A 87 3.73 3.36 -8.89
C VAL A 87 4.13 4.57 -8.07
N VAL A 88 3.18 5.49 -7.87
CA VAL A 88 3.43 6.78 -7.23
C VAL A 88 2.99 6.84 -5.78
N HIS A 89 2.06 5.98 -5.37
CA HIS A 89 1.46 6.02 -4.05
C HIS A 89 1.04 4.62 -3.62
N VAL A 90 1.30 4.29 -2.35
CA VAL A 90 0.84 3.04 -1.72
C VAL A 90 0.24 3.34 -0.36
N CYS A 91 -0.80 2.60 0.00
CA CYS A 91 -1.39 2.65 1.34
C CYS A 91 -1.96 1.28 1.71
N ALA A 92 -2.34 1.15 2.98
CA ALA A 92 -2.82 -0.09 3.54
C ALA A 92 -4.05 0.13 4.41
N ALA A 93 -4.98 -0.81 4.36
CA ALA A 93 -6.13 -0.77 5.23
C ALA A 93 -5.70 -0.91 6.70
N ARG A 94 -6.35 -0.13 7.58
CA ARG A 94 -6.08 -0.20 9.03
C ARG A 94 -6.63 -1.47 9.67
N LYS A 95 -7.63 -2.08 9.08
CA LYS A 95 -8.22 -3.33 9.55
C LYS A 95 -8.22 -4.35 8.42
N PRO A 96 -8.05 -5.65 8.73
CA PRO A 96 -8.35 -6.69 7.77
C PRO A 96 -9.80 -6.58 7.30
N TYR A 97 -10.03 -6.98 6.05
CA TYR A 97 -11.37 -7.10 5.49
C TYR A 97 -11.67 -8.57 5.23
N ALA A 98 -12.75 -9.10 5.81
CA ALA A 98 -13.06 -10.53 5.80
C ALA A 98 -11.88 -11.44 6.21
N GLY A 99 -11.01 -10.93 7.10
CA GLY A 99 -9.80 -11.61 7.57
C GLY A 99 -8.55 -11.43 6.70
N TYR A 100 -8.67 -10.80 5.53
CA TYR A 100 -7.55 -10.59 4.61
C TYR A 100 -6.94 -9.21 4.76
N LEU A 101 -5.65 -9.11 4.44
CA LEU A 101 -4.96 -7.83 4.38
C LEU A 101 -5.29 -7.15 3.05
N LEU A 102 -5.52 -5.84 3.10
CA LEU A 102 -5.76 -5.01 1.91
C LEU A 102 -4.68 -3.94 1.77
N LEU A 103 -4.16 -3.82 0.55
CA LEU A 103 -3.29 -2.73 0.11
C LEU A 103 -3.93 -2.04 -1.08
N ALA A 104 -3.61 -0.77 -1.26
CA ALA A 104 -3.94 -0.03 -2.46
C ALA A 104 -2.69 0.62 -3.04
N SER A 105 -2.60 0.64 -4.36
CA SER A 105 -1.53 1.34 -5.08
C SER A 105 -2.08 2.15 -6.22
N ALA A 106 -1.58 3.36 -6.39
CA ALA A 106 -1.89 4.23 -7.51
C ALA A 106 -0.66 4.39 -8.40
N ALA A 107 -0.87 4.41 -9.72
CA ALA A 107 0.22 4.53 -10.68
C ALA A 107 -0.09 5.54 -11.80
N VAL A 108 0.95 5.88 -12.55
CA VAL A 108 0.87 6.75 -13.75
C VAL A 108 0.10 6.06 -14.90
N ASP A 109 -0.17 4.76 -14.79
CA ASP A 109 -1.02 4.00 -15.71
C ASP A 109 -2.53 4.30 -15.57
N TRP A 110 -2.88 5.29 -14.75
CA TRP A 110 -4.25 5.75 -14.49
C TRP A 110 -5.12 4.74 -13.76
N THR A 111 -4.50 3.78 -13.08
CA THR A 111 -5.21 2.81 -12.27
C THR A 111 -4.86 2.93 -10.80
N VAL A 112 -5.86 2.68 -9.97
CA VAL A 112 -5.66 2.26 -8.59
C VAL A 112 -5.88 0.74 -8.54
N LYS A 113 -4.96 0.00 -7.96
CA LYS A 113 -5.10 -1.45 -7.76
C LYS A 113 -5.32 -1.73 -6.29
N ILE A 114 -6.29 -2.58 -6.00
CA ILE A 114 -6.54 -3.12 -4.67
C ILE A 114 -5.96 -4.53 -4.63
N TRP A 115 -5.09 -4.77 -3.66
CA TRP A 115 -4.42 -6.03 -3.46
C TRP A 115 -4.92 -6.69 -2.18
N ARG A 116 -5.23 -7.98 -2.28
CA ARG A 116 -5.63 -8.81 -1.16
C ARG A 116 -4.60 -9.91 -0.92
N SER A 117 -4.28 -10.18 0.34
CA SER A 117 -3.47 -11.35 0.68
C SER A 117 -4.22 -12.65 0.34
N GLU A 118 -3.52 -13.67 -0.13
CA GLU A 118 -4.16 -14.95 -0.46
C GLU A 118 -4.64 -15.70 0.76
N LYS A 119 -3.91 -15.57 1.87
CA LYS A 119 -4.29 -16.16 3.17
C LYS A 119 -4.70 -15.06 4.16
N PRO A 120 -5.65 -15.34 5.06
CA PRO A 120 -6.04 -14.41 6.10
C PRO A 120 -4.85 -13.98 6.96
N GLY A 121 -4.63 -12.68 7.10
CA GLY A 121 -3.59 -12.10 7.96
C GLY A 121 -2.13 -12.37 7.60
N ASP A 122 -1.85 -13.09 6.51
CA ASP A 122 -0.49 -13.54 6.19
C ASP A 122 0.14 -12.67 5.08
N PRO A 123 1.02 -11.72 5.42
CA PRO A 123 1.70 -10.90 4.42
C PRO A 123 2.75 -11.67 3.60
N CYS A 124 3.18 -12.84 4.08
CA CYS A 124 4.11 -13.74 3.39
C CYS A 124 3.39 -14.69 2.43
N SER A 125 2.07 -14.68 2.41
CA SER A 125 1.30 -15.39 1.40
C SER A 125 1.44 -14.72 0.02
N GLY A 126 0.91 -15.37 -1.01
CA GLY A 126 0.71 -14.70 -2.29
C GLY A 126 -0.24 -13.52 -2.14
N TRP A 127 -0.28 -12.68 -3.16
CA TRP A 127 -1.18 -11.53 -3.20
C TRP A 127 -1.85 -11.47 -4.56
N VAL A 128 -3.14 -11.17 -4.55
CA VAL A 128 -3.96 -11.07 -5.76
C VAL A 128 -4.41 -9.63 -5.96
N CYS A 129 -4.40 -9.17 -7.21
CA CYS A 129 -5.08 -7.93 -7.59
C CYS A 129 -6.58 -8.23 -7.57
N GLU A 130 -7.23 -7.88 -6.46
CA GLU A 130 -8.66 -8.14 -6.25
C GLU A 130 -9.51 -7.19 -7.10
N SER A 131 -9.05 -5.96 -7.29
CA SER A 131 -9.75 -5.02 -8.15
C SER A 131 -8.82 -4.01 -8.82
N GLN A 132 -9.22 -3.57 -10.00
CA GLN A 132 -8.57 -2.50 -10.74
C GLN A 132 -9.57 -1.35 -10.97
N LEU A 133 -9.30 -0.26 -10.27
CA LEU A 133 -10.03 0.98 -10.37
C LEU A 133 -9.45 1.83 -11.48
N MET A 134 -10.21 1.98 -12.55
CA MET A 134 -9.81 2.88 -13.64
C MET A 134 -10.29 4.29 -13.34
N ASP A 135 -9.36 5.22 -13.19
CA ASP A 135 -9.71 6.63 -13.18
C ASP A 135 -9.68 7.15 -14.62
N ALA A 136 -10.76 6.86 -15.36
CA ALA A 136 -10.91 7.19 -16.77
C ALA A 136 -11.09 8.70 -17.01
N THR A 137 -10.02 9.46 -16.80
CA THR A 137 -9.88 10.82 -17.34
C THR A 137 -8.45 10.98 -17.87
N SER A 138 -8.18 10.30 -18.99
CA SER A 138 -6.92 10.31 -19.72
C SER A 138 -6.37 11.74 -19.88
N GLY A 139 -5.13 12.00 -19.43
CA GLY A 139 -4.42 13.24 -19.75
C GLY A 139 -3.53 13.87 -18.66
N GLY A 140 -3.39 13.28 -17.48
CA GLY A 140 -2.57 13.83 -16.39
C GLY A 140 -1.31 13.00 -16.09
N ARG A 141 -0.21 13.70 -15.81
CA ARG A 141 1.11 13.15 -15.46
C ARG A 141 1.30 12.87 -13.96
N LEU A 142 0.33 13.23 -13.12
CA LEU A 142 0.46 13.18 -11.67
C LEU A 142 -0.46 12.11 -11.13
N GLY A 143 0.13 11.12 -10.47
CA GLY A 143 -0.62 10.02 -9.91
C GLY A 143 -1.40 10.43 -8.65
N THR A 144 -2.48 9.71 -8.41
CA THR A 144 -3.53 10.06 -7.46
C THR A 144 -3.16 9.61 -6.04
N PRO A 145 -3.25 10.46 -5.00
CA PRO A 145 -3.25 9.96 -3.64
C PRO A 145 -4.44 9.00 -3.47
N VAL A 146 -4.18 7.88 -2.82
CA VAL A 146 -5.17 6.86 -2.49
C VAL A 146 -5.07 6.56 -1.00
N ASP A 147 -6.22 6.45 -0.33
CA ASP A 147 -6.29 6.07 1.08
C ASP A 147 -7.52 5.21 1.39
N PHE A 148 -7.40 4.36 2.40
CA PHE A 148 -8.52 3.60 2.95
C PHE A 148 -9.24 4.43 4.02
N HIS A 149 -10.55 4.28 4.10
CA HIS A 149 -11.30 4.84 5.22
C HIS A 149 -10.78 4.24 6.55
N PRO A 150 -10.53 5.04 7.60
CA PRO A 150 -9.84 4.58 8.81
C PRO A 150 -10.60 3.49 9.59
N THR A 151 -11.92 3.38 9.40
CA THR A 151 -12.77 2.39 10.08
C THR A 151 -13.52 1.44 9.14
N MET A 152 -13.53 1.72 7.83
CA MET A 152 -14.28 0.94 6.84
C MET A 152 -13.28 0.44 5.80
N PRO A 153 -12.60 -0.70 6.02
CA PRO A 153 -11.53 -1.17 5.15
C PRO A 153 -11.99 -1.50 3.72
N GLU A 154 -13.30 -1.65 3.50
CA GLU A 154 -13.92 -1.78 2.19
C GLU A 154 -13.97 -0.46 1.40
N CYS A 155 -13.86 0.69 2.08
CA CYS A 155 -13.99 1.99 1.44
C CYS A 155 -12.61 2.56 1.08
N VAL A 156 -12.42 2.86 -0.20
CA VAL A 156 -11.20 3.46 -0.74
C VAL A 156 -11.54 4.81 -1.33
N VAL A 157 -10.70 5.80 -1.07
CA VAL A 157 -10.82 7.14 -1.65
C VAL A 157 -9.59 7.40 -2.51
N SER A 158 -9.80 7.99 -3.68
CA SER A 158 -8.71 8.63 -4.41
C SER A 158 -9.18 9.97 -4.94
N ALA A 159 -8.22 10.87 -5.10
CA ALA A 159 -8.44 12.19 -5.64
C ALA A 159 -7.66 12.37 -6.94
N TYR A 160 -8.34 12.86 -7.97
CA TYR A 160 -7.72 13.23 -9.22
C TYR A 160 -8.33 14.50 -9.79
N ARG A 161 -7.47 15.48 -10.06
CA ARG A 161 -7.87 16.83 -10.50
C ARG A 161 -8.92 17.40 -9.55
N GLN A 162 -10.11 17.68 -10.08
CA GLN A 162 -11.24 18.24 -9.31
C GLN A 162 -12.17 17.15 -8.77
N VAL A 163 -11.90 15.86 -9.01
CA VAL A 163 -12.81 14.78 -8.61
C VAL A 163 -12.23 14.01 -7.45
N VAL A 164 -13.04 13.80 -6.41
CA VAL A 164 -12.79 12.78 -5.39
C VAL A 164 -13.76 11.64 -5.65
N LYS A 165 -13.21 10.43 -5.84
CA LYS A 165 -13.99 9.20 -6.00
C LYS A 165 -13.87 8.36 -4.74
N VAL A 166 -15.01 7.81 -4.34
CA VAL A 166 -15.13 6.87 -3.23
C VAL A 166 -15.64 5.56 -3.79
N TRP A 167 -14.87 4.51 -3.57
CA TRP A 167 -15.21 3.15 -3.93
C TRP A 167 -15.52 2.33 -2.68
N ARG A 168 -16.40 1.35 -2.84
CA ARG A 168 -16.68 0.34 -1.83
C ARG A 168 -16.42 -1.04 -2.43
N LEU A 169 -15.62 -1.84 -1.74
CA LEU A 169 -15.47 -3.27 -1.96
C LEU A 169 -16.75 -3.98 -1.52
N VAL A 170 -17.32 -4.76 -2.42
CA VAL A 170 -18.52 -5.56 -2.17
C VAL A 170 -18.09 -7.03 -2.13
N PRO A 171 -18.29 -7.76 -1.01
CA PRO A 171 -17.88 -9.15 -0.92
C PRO A 171 -18.56 -10.01 -1.98
N GLY A 172 -17.80 -10.83 -2.69
CA GLY A 172 -18.33 -11.81 -3.66
C GLY A 172 -18.60 -11.23 -5.05
N GLU A 173 -18.41 -9.93 -5.25
CA GLU A 173 -18.33 -9.33 -6.57
C GLU A 173 -16.86 -9.12 -6.95
N ALA A 174 -16.52 -9.39 -8.20
CA ALA A 174 -15.15 -9.20 -8.69
C ALA A 174 -14.80 -7.72 -8.90
N ASP A 175 -15.80 -6.85 -8.83
CA ASP A 175 -15.68 -5.41 -9.03
C ASP A 175 -16.00 -4.63 -7.75
N VAL A 176 -15.56 -3.39 -7.75
CA VAL A 176 -15.75 -2.38 -6.72
C VAL A 176 -16.70 -1.34 -7.25
N ASP A 177 -17.70 -0.97 -6.45
CA ASP A 177 -18.68 0.02 -6.86
C ASP A 177 -18.20 1.43 -6.52
N VAL A 178 -18.33 2.35 -7.48
CA VAL A 178 -18.26 3.78 -7.20
C VAL A 178 -19.52 4.16 -6.42
N VAL A 179 -19.37 4.45 -5.14
CA VAL A 179 -20.50 4.82 -4.28
C VAL A 179 -20.71 6.33 -4.18
N ALA A 180 -19.68 7.13 -4.49
CA ALA A 180 -19.78 8.57 -4.60
C ALA A 180 -18.67 9.16 -5.47
N GLY A 181 -18.99 10.22 -6.20
CA GLY A 181 -18.03 11.06 -6.93
C GLY A 181 -18.46 12.52 -6.82
N ALA A 182 -17.56 13.40 -6.39
CA ALA A 182 -17.82 14.83 -6.33
C ALA A 182 -16.78 15.57 -7.19
N GLU A 183 -17.24 16.39 -8.14
CA GLU A 183 -16.42 17.34 -8.88
C GLU A 183 -16.41 18.68 -8.12
N LEU A 184 -15.22 19.25 -7.89
CA LEU A 184 -14.97 20.53 -7.21
C LEU A 184 -14.95 21.71 -8.17
#